data_AF-G4ZQX8-F1
#
_entry.id   AF-G4ZQX8-F1
#
_cell.length_a   1.000
_cell.length_b   1.000
_cell.length_c   1.000
_cell.angle_alpha   90.00
_cell.angle_beta   90.00
_cell.angle_gamma   90.00
#
_symmetry.space_group_name_H-M   'P 1'
#
loop_
_entity.id
_entity.type
_entity.pdbx_description
1 polymer ?
#
loop_
_entity_poly.entity_id
_entity_poly.type
_entity_poly.pdbx_seq_one_letter_code
_entity_poly.pdbx_strand_id
1 'polypeptide(L)'
;MRSQAQNIRVLCHFGPNIRRNQRLNRATRAQLKTLRTVFQQRPAFLRTCLRCLASAACATGNVAILDWVNQFGLELPSLAPARNAVRIGDLKLLQWLWENGFEATDPMLLKLAMEYSHLDVVHWLVERGYEVNSLDLIKFAENASVLRFLVEHGPPLDLATAKDLVLENRNIEIAWWVPENVRKLLVLDALQDEDGEVLWWILAHTKFQDEGVQNSIRDAIQCASKDTKQWLQANLRNVEACCWCFPTSNKRRTAQ
;
A
#
# COMPACT_ATOMS: atom_id res chain seq x y z
N MET A 1 19.57 19.36 11.13
CA MET A 1 18.41 20.12 11.63
C MET A 1 17.60 19.19 12.55
N ARG A 2 17.53 19.52 13.84
CA ARG A 2 16.89 18.68 14.86
C ARG A 2 15.37 18.70 14.64
N SER A 3 14.82 17.55 14.24
CA SER A 3 13.37 17.29 14.22
C SER A 3 12.86 17.44 15.66
N GLN A 4 12.30 18.61 15.96
CA GLN A 4 11.43 18.75 17.13
C GLN A 4 10.23 17.88 16.84
N ALA A 5 10.16 16.71 17.48
CA ALA A 5 8.92 15.99 17.62
C ALA A 5 7.92 16.97 18.24
N GLN A 6 7.05 17.54 17.42
CA GLN A 6 5.97 18.37 17.89
C GLN A 6 5.14 17.45 18.79
N ASN A 7 5.18 17.71 20.10
CA ASN A 7 4.23 17.14 21.04
C ASN A 7 2.86 17.63 20.58
N ILE A 8 2.17 16.81 19.79
CA ILE A 8 0.81 17.09 19.35
C ILE A 8 -0.05 17.10 20.62
N ARG A 9 -0.57 18.28 20.95
CA ARG A 9 -1.53 18.47 22.04
C ARG A 9 -2.88 17.97 21.54
N VAL A 10 -3.36 16.86 22.07
CA VAL A 10 -4.74 16.44 21.86
C VAL A 10 -5.63 17.43 22.61
N LEU A 11 -6.17 18.41 21.88
CA LEU A 11 -7.17 19.35 22.38
C LEU A 11 -8.52 18.63 22.44
N CYS A 12 -8.72 17.80 23.47
CA CYS A 12 -10.03 17.27 23.81
C CYS A 12 -10.89 18.43 24.35
N HIS A 13 -11.59 19.12 23.46
CA HIS A 13 -12.55 20.14 23.85
C HIS A 13 -13.63 19.52 24.73
N PHE A 14 -13.68 19.96 25.99
CA PHE A 14 -14.84 19.81 26.84
C PHE A 14 -15.94 20.76 26.37
N GLY A 15 -16.52 20.47 25.20
CA GLY A 15 -17.73 21.11 24.69
C GLY A 15 -18.92 20.15 24.83
N PRO A 16 -20.15 20.64 25.06
CA PRO A 16 -21.34 19.83 25.32
C PRO A 16 -21.82 18.99 24.12
N ASN A 17 -21.12 19.02 22.99
CA ASN A 17 -21.50 18.34 21.76
C ASN A 17 -20.78 16.99 21.60
N ILE A 18 -21.02 16.08 22.54
CA ILE A 18 -20.80 14.65 22.29
C ILE A 18 -21.87 14.25 21.27
N ARG A 19 -21.47 13.97 20.02
CA ARG A 19 -22.30 13.21 19.09
C ARG A 19 -22.57 11.86 19.74
N ARG A 20 -23.78 11.74 20.29
CA ARG A 20 -24.35 10.49 20.80
C ARG A 20 -24.23 9.42 19.73
N ASN A 21 -23.44 8.39 19.96
CA ASN A 21 -23.74 7.09 19.37
C ASN A 21 -23.58 5.97 20.39
N GLN A 22 -24.61 5.13 20.38
CA GLN A 22 -24.99 4.20 21.42
C GLN A 22 -24.17 2.91 21.33
N ARG A 23 -23.50 2.55 22.42
CA ARG A 23 -23.42 1.19 23.04
C ARG A 23 -22.37 1.21 24.14
N LEU A 24 -22.68 1.92 25.22
CA LEU A 24 -21.77 2.06 26.37
C LEU A 24 -21.88 0.84 27.28
N ASN A 25 -20.78 0.10 27.45
CA ASN A 25 -20.56 -0.72 28.64
C ASN A 25 -20.44 0.21 29.84
N ARG A 26 -21.59 0.50 30.47
CA ARG A 26 -21.71 1.46 31.56
C ARG A 26 -21.01 0.91 32.80
N ALA A 27 -19.85 1.46 33.15
CA ALA A 27 -19.49 1.53 34.57
C ALA A 27 -20.64 2.20 35.31
N THR A 28 -21.03 1.64 36.46
CA THR A 28 -22.15 2.20 37.23
C THR A 28 -21.82 3.64 37.60
N ARG A 29 -22.81 4.55 37.56
CA ARG A 29 -22.60 5.97 37.96
C ARG A 29 -21.94 6.09 39.34
N ALA A 30 -22.17 5.11 40.22
CA ALA A 30 -21.53 4.99 41.52
C ALA A 30 -20.01 4.75 41.41
N GLN A 31 -19.56 3.77 40.62
CA GLN A 31 -18.12 3.51 40.39
C GLN A 31 -17.42 4.73 39.78
N LEU A 32 -18.06 5.39 38.81
CA LEU A 32 -17.53 6.61 38.20
C LEU A 32 -17.44 7.75 39.23
N LYS A 33 -18.44 7.91 40.10
CA LYS A 33 -18.44 8.92 41.16
C LYS A 33 -17.33 8.65 42.19
N THR A 34 -17.17 7.40 42.62
CA THR A 34 -16.11 6.98 43.56
C THR A 34 -14.72 7.20 42.95
N LEU A 35 -14.51 6.77 41.71
CA LEU A 35 -13.24 7.00 41.02
C LEU A 35 -12.96 8.49 40.83
N ARG A 36 -13.97 9.30 40.55
CA ARG A 36 -13.83 10.75 40.44
C ARG A 36 -13.46 11.39 41.79
N THR A 37 -14.01 10.89 42.90
CA THR A 37 -13.62 11.35 44.24
C THR A 37 -12.17 10.95 44.58
N VAL A 38 -11.74 9.73 44.24
CA VAL A 38 -10.34 9.31 44.45
C VAL A 38 -9.40 10.09 43.52
N PHE A 39 -9.84 10.40 42.29
CA PHE A 39 -9.09 11.23 41.33
C PHE A 39 -8.86 12.65 41.85
N GLN A 40 -9.85 13.23 42.55
CA GLN A 40 -9.69 14.53 43.21
C GLN A 40 -8.71 14.47 44.38
N GLN A 41 -8.63 13.35 45.10
CA GLN A 41 -7.73 13.21 46.24
C GLN A 41 -6.28 12.84 45.86
N ARG A 42 -6.08 12.05 44.79
CA ARG A 42 -4.77 11.60 44.32
C ARG A 42 -4.67 11.61 42.79
N PRO A 43 -4.65 12.80 42.16
CA PRO A 43 -4.73 12.92 40.70
C PRO A 43 -3.51 12.33 39.98
N ALA A 44 -2.30 12.49 40.53
CA ALA A 44 -1.08 12.00 39.91
C ALA A 44 -1.02 10.46 39.84
N PHE A 45 -1.36 9.78 40.95
CA PHE A 45 -1.35 8.32 41.03
C PHE A 45 -2.36 7.68 40.07
N LEU A 46 -3.62 8.16 40.09
CA LEU A 46 -4.66 7.61 39.23
C LEU A 46 -4.41 7.90 37.75
N ARG A 47 -3.87 9.08 37.40
CA ARG A 47 -3.45 9.35 36.01
C ARG A 47 -2.42 8.34 35.52
N THR A 48 -1.47 7.95 36.37
CA THR A 48 -0.47 6.94 36.01
C THR A 48 -1.11 5.56 35.81
N CYS A 49 -1.96 5.10 36.74
CA CYS A 49 -2.65 3.81 36.60
C CYS A 49 -3.54 3.76 35.35
N LEU A 50 -4.31 4.82 35.08
CA LEU A 50 -5.18 4.89 33.91
C LEU A 50 -4.38 4.97 32.59
N ARG A 51 -3.20 5.61 32.60
CA ARG A 51 -2.29 5.60 31.43
C ARG A 51 -1.75 4.20 31.15
N CYS A 52 -1.38 3.44 32.19
CA CYS A 52 -0.95 2.06 32.04
C CYS A 52 -2.09 1.19 31.48
N LEU A 53 -3.31 1.37 31.99
CA LEU A 53 -4.49 0.66 31.51
C LEU A 53 -4.79 1.00 30.04
N ALA A 54 -4.72 2.28 29.65
CA ALA A 54 -4.89 2.69 28.26
C ALA A 54 -3.79 2.11 27.35
N SER A 55 -2.53 2.09 27.81
CA SER A 55 -1.43 1.47 27.07
C SER A 55 -1.67 -0.02 26.81
N ALA A 56 -2.12 -0.76 27.83
CA ALA A 56 -2.48 -2.18 27.69
C ALA A 56 -3.70 -2.38 26.77
N ALA A 57 -4.70 -1.50 26.85
CA ALA A 57 -5.86 -1.54 25.98
C ALA A 57 -5.49 -1.26 24.51
N CYS A 58 -4.61 -0.30 24.24
CA CYS A 58 -4.05 -0.05 22.91
C CYS A 58 -3.23 -1.25 22.39
N ALA A 59 -2.46 -1.92 23.25
CA ALA A 59 -1.69 -3.10 22.86
C ALA A 59 -2.59 -4.29 22.48
N THR A 60 -3.81 -4.34 23.01
CA THR A 60 -4.78 -5.42 22.80
C THR A 60 -5.93 -5.07 21.85
N GLY A 61 -5.98 -3.84 21.31
CA GLY A 61 -7.09 -3.38 20.48
C GLY A 61 -8.42 -3.19 21.22
N ASN A 62 -8.40 -3.12 22.57
CA ASN A 62 -9.62 -3.09 23.36
C ASN A 62 -10.21 -1.68 23.46
N VAL A 63 -10.95 -1.30 22.42
CA VAL A 63 -11.64 0.00 22.32
C VAL A 63 -12.64 0.25 23.46
N ALA A 64 -13.22 -0.80 24.07
CA ALA A 64 -14.16 -0.62 25.18
C ALA A 64 -13.47 -0.13 26.46
N ILE A 65 -12.26 -0.62 26.74
CA ILE A 65 -11.45 -0.09 27.86
C ILE A 65 -10.98 1.33 27.51
N LEU A 66 -10.64 1.60 26.25
CA LEU A 66 -10.25 2.95 25.81
C LEU A 66 -11.38 3.95 25.96
N ASP A 67 -12.60 3.62 25.54
CA ASP A 67 -13.81 4.44 25.76
C ASP A 67 -14.07 4.70 27.24
N TRP A 68 -13.81 3.70 28.09
CA TRP A 68 -13.97 3.85 29.53
C TRP A 68 -12.91 4.78 30.12
N VAL A 69 -11.64 4.61 29.76
CA VAL A 69 -10.54 5.48 30.23
C VAL A 69 -10.70 6.91 29.68
N ASN A 70 -11.22 7.06 28.47
CA ASN A 70 -11.45 8.35 27.82
C ASN A 70 -12.42 9.25 28.60
N GLN A 71 -13.35 8.67 29.36
CA GLN A 71 -14.28 9.42 30.24
C GLN A 71 -13.56 10.24 31.34
N PHE A 72 -12.28 9.94 31.61
CA PHE A 72 -11.47 10.66 32.59
C PHE A 72 -10.58 11.76 31.96
N GLY A 73 -10.70 12.02 30.65
CA GLY A 73 -9.95 13.07 29.94
C GLY A 73 -8.45 12.80 29.90
N LEU A 74 -8.07 11.56 29.63
CA LEU A 74 -6.67 11.14 29.66
C LEU A 74 -5.98 11.47 28.34
N GLU A 75 -4.89 12.22 28.41
CA GLU A 75 -4.04 12.49 27.25
C GLU A 75 -3.10 11.30 27.03
N LEU A 76 -3.09 10.75 25.82
CA LEU A 76 -2.11 9.77 25.35
C LEU A 76 -1.03 10.52 24.56
N PRO A 77 0.15 10.78 25.15
CA PRO A 77 1.16 11.67 24.55
C PRO A 77 2.04 10.96 23.50
N SER A 78 1.55 9.92 22.82
CA SER A 78 2.40 9.07 21.98
C SER A 78 1.72 8.59 20.72
N LEU A 79 2.48 8.56 19.63
CA LEU A 79 2.12 7.87 18.39
C LEU A 79 2.26 6.34 18.48
N ALA A 80 2.84 5.82 19.57
CA ALA A 80 3.08 4.39 19.74
C ALA A 80 1.81 3.52 19.60
N PRO A 81 0.64 3.90 20.14
CA PRO A 81 -0.61 3.17 19.92
C PRO A 81 -0.98 3.05 18.44
N ALA A 82 -0.91 4.14 17.68
CA ALA A 82 -1.25 4.13 16.26
C ALA A 82 -0.25 3.32 15.44
N ARG A 83 1.06 3.48 15.69
CA ARG A 83 2.09 2.66 15.02
C ARG A 83 1.91 1.18 15.33
N ASN A 84 1.58 0.84 16.57
CA ASN A 84 1.29 -0.54 16.94
C ASN A 84 0.03 -1.06 16.25
N ALA A 85 -1.04 -0.27 16.21
CA ALA A 85 -2.28 -0.61 15.54
C ALA A 85 -2.05 -0.86 14.03
N VAL A 86 -1.30 0.01 13.35
CA VAL A 86 -0.89 -0.20 11.96
C VAL A 86 -0.11 -1.50 11.81
N ARG A 87 0.91 -1.72 12.66
CA ARG A 87 1.77 -2.91 12.58
C ARG A 87 1.00 -4.22 12.68
N ILE A 88 -0.05 -4.26 13.50
CA ILE A 88 -0.89 -5.46 13.68
C ILE A 88 -2.12 -5.49 12.77
N GLY A 89 -2.37 -4.44 11.98
CA GLY A 89 -3.55 -4.34 11.12
C GLY A 89 -4.86 -4.02 11.85
N ASP A 90 -4.80 -3.44 13.06
CA ASP A 90 -5.99 -3.10 13.83
C ASP A 90 -6.63 -1.79 13.36
N LEU A 91 -7.34 -1.88 12.24
CA LEU A 91 -8.08 -0.77 11.65
C LEU A 91 -9.13 -0.20 12.63
N LYS A 92 -9.71 -1.02 13.51
CA LYS A 92 -10.73 -0.55 14.48
C LYS A 92 -10.11 0.38 15.52
N LEU A 93 -8.94 0.00 16.04
CA LEU A 93 -8.20 0.87 16.96
C LEU A 93 -7.75 2.17 16.27
N LEU A 94 -7.32 2.10 15.00
CA LEU A 94 -6.96 3.31 14.23
C LEU A 94 -8.14 4.25 14.02
N GLN A 95 -9.31 3.71 13.64
CA GLN A 95 -10.54 4.48 13.52
C GLN A 95 -10.93 5.13 14.84
N TRP A 96 -10.87 4.37 15.95
CA TRP A 96 -11.15 4.88 17.28
C TRP A 96 -10.20 6.03 17.66
N LEU A 97 -8.89 5.87 17.42
CA LEU A 97 -7.91 6.91 17.68
C LEU A 97 -8.26 8.18 16.88
N TRP A 98 -8.52 8.03 15.59
CA TRP A 98 -8.87 9.14 14.69
C TRP A 98 -10.14 9.89 15.14
N GLU A 99 -11.22 9.17 15.47
CA GLU A 99 -12.46 9.75 15.96
C GLU A 99 -12.28 10.52 17.27
N ASN A 100 -11.28 10.16 18.08
CA ASN A 100 -10.94 10.82 19.33
C ASN A 100 -9.90 11.94 19.15
N GLY A 101 -9.73 12.47 17.93
CA GLY A 101 -8.88 13.62 17.65
C GLY A 101 -7.39 13.29 17.55
N PHE A 102 -7.05 12.01 17.39
CA PHE A 102 -5.71 11.61 17.00
C PHE A 102 -5.53 11.88 15.51
N GLU A 103 -5.08 13.08 15.18
CA GLU A 103 -4.57 13.36 13.85
C GLU A 103 -3.22 12.66 13.72
N ALA A 104 -3.29 11.46 13.15
CA ALA A 104 -2.11 10.76 12.73
C ALA A 104 -1.53 11.56 11.55
N THR A 105 -0.50 12.36 11.79
CA THR A 105 0.23 13.10 10.74
C THR A 105 1.58 12.45 10.42
N ASP A 106 1.85 11.27 10.97
CA ASP A 106 3.13 10.58 10.87
C ASP A 106 3.20 9.79 9.56
N PRO A 107 4.00 10.24 8.55
CA PRO A 107 4.11 9.53 7.28
C PRO A 107 4.65 8.11 7.41
N MET A 108 5.26 7.78 8.56
CA MET A 108 5.70 6.43 8.89
C MET A 108 4.54 5.42 8.97
N LEU A 109 3.31 5.87 9.25
CA LEU A 109 2.16 4.96 9.35
C LEU A 109 1.83 4.31 8.01
N LEU A 110 1.87 5.07 6.91
CA LEU A 110 1.68 4.48 5.58
C LEU A 110 2.78 3.45 5.28
N LYS A 111 4.04 3.78 5.58
CA LYS A 111 5.18 2.87 5.37
C LYS A 111 5.02 1.56 6.13
N LEU A 112 4.67 1.64 7.42
CA LEU A 112 4.42 0.45 8.24
C LEU A 112 3.23 -0.36 7.70
N ALA A 113 2.15 0.30 7.25
CA ALA A 113 1.00 -0.41 6.69
C ALA A 113 1.39 -1.20 5.43
N MET A 114 2.24 -0.63 4.57
CA MET A 114 2.78 -1.30 3.39
C MET A 114 3.70 -2.48 3.78
N GLU A 115 4.67 -2.22 4.67
CA GLU A 115 5.65 -3.20 5.16
C GLU A 115 4.99 -4.44 5.76
N TYR A 116 3.94 -4.24 6.56
CA TYR A 116 3.19 -5.34 7.16
C TYR A 116 2.01 -5.83 6.30
N SER A 117 1.87 -5.33 5.07
CA SER A 117 0.87 -5.74 4.08
C SER A 117 -0.59 -5.60 4.52
N HIS A 118 -0.92 -4.62 5.35
CA HIS A 118 -2.28 -4.34 5.82
C HIS A 118 -3.01 -3.39 4.86
N LEU A 119 -3.51 -3.92 3.75
CA LEU A 119 -4.14 -3.14 2.68
C LEU A 119 -5.36 -2.32 3.13
N ASP A 120 -6.16 -2.86 4.04
CA ASP A 120 -7.30 -2.18 4.63
C ASP A 120 -6.87 -0.91 5.40
N VAL A 121 -5.75 -0.99 6.12
CA VAL A 121 -5.12 0.17 6.76
C VAL A 121 -4.54 1.13 5.72
N VAL A 122 -3.91 0.62 4.66
CA VAL A 122 -3.39 1.43 3.55
C VAL A 122 -4.50 2.26 2.90
N HIS A 123 -5.60 1.62 2.49
CA HIS A 123 -6.75 2.30 1.90
C HIS A 123 -7.28 3.38 2.84
N TRP A 124 -7.47 3.03 4.11
CA TRP A 124 -7.98 3.96 5.11
C TRP A 124 -7.08 5.18 5.31
N LEU A 125 -5.74 5.00 5.31
CA LEU A 125 -4.80 6.11 5.42
C LEU A 125 -4.85 7.02 4.18
N VAL A 126 -4.87 6.45 2.98
CA VAL A 126 -4.90 7.21 1.73
C VAL A 126 -6.21 8.00 1.58
N GLU A 127 -7.36 7.44 1.96
CA GLU A 127 -8.64 8.16 2.04
C GLU A 127 -8.60 9.37 2.99
N ARG A 128 -7.69 9.36 3.96
CA ARG A 128 -7.48 10.45 4.94
C ARG A 128 -6.39 11.44 4.52
N GLY A 129 -5.91 11.37 3.28
CA GLY A 129 -4.96 12.32 2.72
C GLY A 129 -3.50 11.95 2.91
N TYR A 130 -3.19 10.70 3.28
CA TYR A 130 -1.81 10.22 3.17
C TYR A 130 -1.43 10.06 1.70
N GLU A 131 -0.40 10.80 1.28
CA GLU A 131 0.06 10.77 -0.10
C GLU A 131 0.99 9.57 -0.37
N VAL A 132 0.74 8.88 -1.49
CA VAL A 132 1.66 7.91 -2.09
C VAL A 132 2.51 8.65 -3.12
N ASN A 133 3.50 9.42 -2.67
CA ASN A 133 4.25 10.34 -3.55
C ASN A 133 5.70 9.93 -3.83
N SER A 134 6.17 8.80 -3.29
CA SER A 134 7.54 8.34 -3.49
C SER A 134 7.61 6.88 -3.93
N LEU A 135 8.44 6.62 -4.94
CA LEU A 135 8.82 5.28 -5.38
C LEU A 135 9.63 4.52 -4.32
N ASP A 136 10.23 5.22 -3.35
CA ASP A 136 10.89 4.58 -2.20
C ASP A 136 9.93 3.71 -1.38
N LEU A 137 8.61 3.87 -1.55
CA LEU A 137 7.61 3.06 -0.87
C LEU A 137 7.57 1.62 -1.41
N ILE A 138 8.01 1.39 -2.65
CA ILE A 138 8.00 0.08 -3.31
C ILE A 138 8.82 -0.95 -2.54
N LYS A 139 9.92 -0.54 -1.89
CA LYS A 139 10.75 -1.45 -1.09
C LYS A 139 10.04 -2.02 0.15
N PHE A 140 8.95 -1.39 0.58
CA PHE A 140 8.12 -1.88 1.68
C PHE A 140 6.95 -2.73 1.18
N ALA A 141 6.71 -2.76 -0.12
CA ALA A 141 5.64 -3.55 -0.70
C ALA A 141 6.15 -4.96 -1.03
N GLU A 142 6.20 -5.81 0.00
CA GLU A 142 6.59 -7.21 -0.17
C GLU A 142 5.52 -8.03 -0.90
N ASN A 143 4.25 -7.63 -0.76
CA ASN A 143 3.12 -8.33 -1.36
C ASN A 143 2.71 -7.70 -2.70
N ALA A 144 2.42 -8.56 -3.70
CA ALA A 144 1.90 -8.16 -5.01
C ALA A 144 0.68 -7.23 -4.93
N SER A 145 -0.18 -7.41 -3.93
CA SER A 145 -1.38 -6.60 -3.74
C SER A 145 -1.04 -5.16 -3.30
N VAL A 146 -0.01 -5.01 -2.47
CA VAL A 146 0.51 -3.71 -2.03
C VAL A 146 1.27 -3.02 -3.17
N LEU A 147 2.09 -3.78 -3.90
CA LEU A 147 2.79 -3.31 -5.09
C LEU A 147 1.79 -2.77 -6.11
N ARG A 148 0.72 -3.53 -6.39
CA ARG A 148 -0.36 -3.11 -7.28
C ARG A 148 -0.99 -1.80 -6.82
N PHE A 149 -1.31 -1.69 -5.52
CA PHE A 149 -1.87 -0.46 -4.97
C PHE A 149 -0.95 0.75 -5.19
N LEU A 150 0.36 0.59 -4.93
CA LEU A 150 1.36 1.65 -5.13
C LEU A 150 1.49 2.06 -6.60
N VAL A 151 1.44 1.10 -7.51
CA VAL A 151 1.55 1.38 -8.95
C VAL A 151 0.29 2.07 -9.49
N GLU A 152 -0.88 1.77 -8.91
CA GLU A 152 -2.15 2.40 -9.31
C GLU A 152 -2.33 3.82 -8.73
N HIS A 153 -1.83 4.09 -7.52
CA HIS A 153 -2.08 5.36 -6.80
C HIS A 153 -0.83 6.24 -6.62
N GLY A 154 0.34 5.73 -6.98
CA GLY A 154 1.63 6.38 -6.80
C GLY A 154 2.13 7.17 -8.01
N PRO A 155 3.36 7.71 -7.93
CA PRO A 155 4.01 8.33 -9.08
C PRO A 155 4.29 7.29 -10.19
N PRO A 156 4.43 7.74 -11.46
CA PRO A 156 4.78 6.83 -12.54
C PRO A 156 6.13 6.17 -12.27
N LEU A 157 6.21 4.86 -12.54
CA LEU A 157 7.44 4.09 -12.39
C LEU A 157 8.52 4.61 -13.35
N ASP A 158 9.72 4.84 -12.84
CA ASP A 158 10.89 5.06 -13.67
C ASP A 158 11.40 3.75 -14.28
N LEU A 159 12.24 3.86 -15.31
CA LEU A 159 12.74 2.70 -16.05
C LEU A 159 13.56 1.75 -15.17
N ALA A 160 14.40 2.25 -14.28
CA ALA A 160 15.26 1.41 -13.45
C ALA A 160 14.42 0.59 -12.48
N THR A 161 13.50 1.26 -11.77
CA THR A 161 12.55 0.58 -10.87
C THR A 161 11.68 -0.45 -11.61
N ALA A 162 11.21 -0.13 -12.82
CA ALA A 162 10.43 -1.07 -13.63
C ALA A 162 11.24 -2.33 -14.02
N LYS A 163 12.52 -2.16 -14.39
CA LYS A 163 13.43 -3.29 -14.70
C LYS A 163 13.65 -4.16 -13.46
N ASP A 164 14.00 -3.57 -12.34
CA ASP A 164 14.23 -4.31 -11.08
C ASP A 164 12.98 -5.11 -10.68
N LEU A 165 11.79 -4.51 -10.78
CA LEU A 165 10.55 -5.18 -10.42
C LEU A 165 10.19 -6.35 -11.33
N VAL A 166 10.33 -6.18 -12.65
CA VAL A 166 9.88 -7.17 -13.65
C VAL A 166 10.94 -8.24 -13.90
N LEU A 167 12.19 -7.85 -14.09
CA LEU A 167 13.27 -8.75 -14.51
C LEU A 167 13.93 -9.43 -13.30
N GLU A 168 14.18 -8.71 -12.20
CA GLU A 168 14.86 -9.28 -11.03
C GLU A 168 13.86 -9.88 -10.03
N ASN A 169 12.84 -9.11 -9.65
CA ASN A 169 11.89 -9.51 -8.61
C ASN A 169 10.71 -10.35 -9.12
N ARG A 170 10.62 -10.59 -10.43
CA ARG A 170 9.58 -11.41 -11.08
C ARG A 170 8.14 -10.94 -10.86
N ASN A 171 7.95 -9.64 -10.59
CA ASN A 171 6.62 -9.02 -10.54
C ASN A 171 6.18 -8.58 -11.95
N ILE A 172 6.09 -9.55 -12.87
CA ILE A 172 5.91 -9.29 -14.31
C ILE A 172 4.60 -8.55 -14.59
N GLU A 173 3.57 -8.76 -13.76
CA GLU A 173 2.29 -8.09 -13.87
C GLU A 173 2.39 -6.56 -13.88
N ILE A 174 3.41 -6.00 -13.21
CA ILE A 174 3.66 -4.56 -13.15
C ILE A 174 3.87 -3.96 -14.54
N ALA A 175 4.31 -4.77 -15.51
CA ALA A 175 4.45 -4.38 -16.91
C ALA A 175 3.14 -3.84 -17.51
N TRP A 176 1.97 -4.19 -16.98
CA TRP A 176 0.69 -3.64 -17.41
C TRP A 176 0.59 -2.11 -17.26
N TRP A 177 1.13 -1.58 -16.17
CA TRP A 177 0.96 -0.19 -15.75
C TRP A 177 2.08 0.75 -16.21
N VAL A 178 3.19 0.21 -16.73
CA VAL A 178 4.27 1.04 -17.28
C VAL A 178 3.96 1.54 -18.69
N PRO A 179 4.48 2.74 -19.06
CA PRO A 179 4.33 3.29 -20.40
C PRO A 179 4.85 2.35 -21.48
N GLU A 180 4.29 2.45 -22.69
CA GLU A 180 4.65 1.60 -23.82
C GLU A 180 6.15 1.62 -24.16
N ASN A 181 6.79 2.79 -24.04
CA ASN A 181 8.25 2.92 -24.23
C ASN A 181 9.06 2.14 -23.19
N VAL A 182 8.59 2.05 -21.95
CA VAL A 182 9.23 1.26 -20.90
C VAL A 182 8.99 -0.22 -21.16
N ARG A 183 7.76 -0.62 -21.51
CA ARG A 183 7.46 -2.01 -21.92
C ARG A 183 8.34 -2.49 -23.07
N LYS A 184 8.57 -1.64 -24.07
CA LYS A 184 9.50 -1.94 -25.17
C LYS A 184 10.87 -2.31 -24.64
N LEU A 185 11.43 -1.48 -23.75
CA LEU A 185 12.77 -1.71 -23.20
C LEU A 185 12.83 -3.01 -22.40
N LEU A 186 11.80 -3.31 -21.61
CA LEU A 186 11.68 -4.59 -20.89
C LEU A 186 11.68 -5.79 -21.85
N VAL A 187 10.97 -5.70 -22.99
CA VAL A 187 10.97 -6.75 -24.02
C VAL A 187 12.36 -6.90 -24.66
N LEU A 188 13.06 -5.79 -24.93
CA LEU A 188 14.40 -5.84 -25.52
C LEU A 188 15.42 -6.49 -24.57
N ASP A 189 15.38 -6.15 -23.28
CA ASP A 189 16.24 -6.79 -22.27
C ASP A 189 15.90 -8.28 -22.14
N ALA A 190 14.61 -8.63 -22.05
CA ALA A 190 14.18 -10.02 -21.95
C ALA A 190 14.54 -10.85 -23.21
N LEU A 191 14.62 -10.24 -24.40
CA LEU A 191 15.13 -10.90 -25.61
C LEU A 191 16.64 -11.17 -25.53
N GLN A 192 17.40 -10.26 -24.92
CA GLN A 192 18.84 -10.40 -24.72
C GLN A 192 19.16 -11.50 -23.71
N ASP A 193 18.38 -11.59 -22.65
CA ASP A 193 18.55 -12.58 -21.58
C ASP A 193 17.85 -13.92 -21.86
N GLU A 194 17.18 -14.04 -23.03
CA GLU A 194 16.38 -15.19 -23.44
C GLU A 194 15.27 -15.58 -22.43
N ASP A 195 14.71 -14.57 -21.76
CA ASP A 195 13.67 -14.73 -20.73
C ASP A 195 12.28 -14.90 -21.37
N GLY A 196 11.95 -16.15 -21.69
CA GLY A 196 10.67 -16.50 -22.29
C GLY A 196 9.45 -16.09 -21.45
N GLU A 197 9.53 -16.13 -20.12
CA GLU A 197 8.40 -15.85 -19.25
C GLU A 197 7.99 -14.37 -19.33
N VAL A 198 8.97 -13.46 -19.21
CA VAL A 198 8.75 -12.02 -19.35
C VAL A 198 8.28 -11.68 -20.75
N LEU A 199 8.91 -12.27 -21.78
CA LEU A 199 8.52 -12.05 -23.18
C LEU A 199 7.07 -12.47 -23.44
N TRP A 200 6.70 -13.66 -23.01
CA TRP A 200 5.34 -14.16 -23.23
C TRP A 200 4.33 -13.32 -22.47
N TRP A 201 4.59 -13.01 -21.21
CA TRP A 201 3.63 -12.25 -20.42
C TRP A 201 3.40 -10.87 -21.03
N ILE A 202 4.47 -10.10 -21.29
CA ILE A 202 4.36 -8.73 -21.81
C ILE A 202 3.69 -8.74 -23.19
N LEU A 203 4.14 -9.59 -24.12
CA LEU A 203 3.61 -9.60 -25.48
C LEU A 203 2.16 -10.12 -25.53
N ALA A 204 1.81 -11.13 -24.73
CA ALA A 204 0.47 -11.71 -24.75
C ALA A 204 -0.57 -10.85 -24.01
N HIS A 205 -0.16 -10.12 -22.97
CA HIS A 205 -1.10 -9.39 -22.09
C HIS A 205 -1.10 -7.89 -22.34
N THR A 206 -0.06 -7.29 -22.93
CA THR A 206 -0.03 -5.85 -23.15
C THR A 206 -0.25 -5.46 -24.61
N LYS A 207 -0.66 -4.21 -24.84
CA LYS A 207 -0.87 -3.65 -26.18
C LYS A 207 0.24 -2.67 -26.53
N PHE A 208 0.69 -2.73 -27.76
CA PHE A 208 1.60 -1.78 -28.36
C PHE A 208 0.87 -1.08 -29.50
N GLN A 209 0.67 0.23 -29.40
CA GLN A 209 -0.04 1.02 -30.42
C GLN A 209 0.93 1.80 -31.31
N ASP A 210 2.14 2.10 -30.81
CA ASP A 210 3.13 2.86 -31.54
C ASP A 210 3.85 1.95 -32.56
N GLU A 211 3.74 2.30 -33.84
CA GLU A 211 4.32 1.52 -34.93
C GLU A 211 5.87 1.49 -34.87
N GLY A 212 6.49 2.57 -34.38
CA GLY A 212 7.93 2.63 -34.16
C GLY A 212 8.39 1.68 -33.05
N VAL A 213 7.61 1.58 -31.97
CA VAL A 213 7.83 0.60 -30.90
C VAL A 213 7.67 -0.82 -31.43
N GLN A 214 6.59 -1.10 -32.17
CA GLN A 214 6.37 -2.42 -32.77
C GLN A 214 7.49 -2.83 -33.73
N ASN A 215 7.95 -1.91 -34.59
CA ASN A 215 9.04 -2.17 -35.53
C ASN A 215 10.36 -2.45 -34.78
N SER A 216 10.65 -1.69 -33.73
CA SER A 216 11.83 -1.94 -32.88
C SER A 216 11.83 -3.34 -32.25
N ILE A 217 10.66 -3.77 -31.74
CA ILE A 217 10.50 -5.11 -31.17
C ILE A 217 10.66 -6.18 -32.25
N ARG A 218 10.07 -5.99 -33.43
CA ARG A 218 10.18 -6.93 -34.54
C ARG A 218 11.63 -7.09 -34.99
N ASP A 219 12.36 -6.00 -35.13
CA ASP A 219 13.78 -6.01 -35.53
C ASP A 219 14.63 -6.76 -34.48
N ALA A 220 14.37 -6.51 -33.19
CA ALA A 220 15.04 -7.24 -32.11
C ALA A 220 14.73 -8.75 -32.13
N ILE A 221 13.48 -9.14 -32.37
CA ILE A 221 13.10 -10.55 -32.55
C ILE A 221 13.83 -11.15 -33.76
N GLN A 222 14.01 -10.40 -34.85
CA GLN A 222 14.78 -10.87 -36.02
C GLN A 222 16.29 -11.01 -35.73
N CYS A 223 16.83 -10.28 -34.78
CA CYS A 223 18.21 -10.43 -34.32
C CYS A 223 18.39 -11.51 -33.23
N ALA A 224 17.31 -11.96 -32.58
CA ALA A 224 17.36 -12.95 -31.52
C ALA A 224 17.86 -14.34 -31.98
N SER A 225 18.25 -15.17 -31.01
CA SER A 225 18.70 -16.55 -31.27
C SER A 225 17.62 -17.39 -31.97
N LYS A 226 18.06 -18.42 -32.68
CA LYS A 226 17.15 -19.31 -33.42
C LYS A 226 16.15 -19.98 -32.47
N ASP A 227 16.61 -20.35 -31.28
CA ASP A 227 15.79 -21.04 -30.27
C ASP A 227 14.73 -20.09 -29.70
N THR A 228 15.10 -18.85 -29.36
CA THR A 228 14.15 -17.80 -28.93
C THR A 228 13.09 -17.53 -30.00
N LYS A 229 13.48 -17.41 -31.28
CA LYS A 229 12.53 -17.22 -32.39
C LYS A 229 11.54 -18.38 -32.52
N GLN A 230 12.05 -19.62 -32.45
CA GLN A 230 11.20 -20.81 -32.52
C GLN A 230 10.23 -20.88 -31.34
N TRP A 231 10.71 -20.55 -30.14
CA TRP A 231 9.91 -20.51 -28.93
C TRP A 231 8.80 -19.45 -29.03
N LEU A 232 9.13 -18.22 -29.43
CA LEU A 232 8.16 -17.16 -29.64
C LEU A 232 7.12 -17.57 -30.69
N GLN A 233 7.55 -18.18 -31.79
CA GLN A 233 6.65 -18.65 -32.84
C GLN A 233 5.73 -19.80 -32.37
N ALA A 234 6.21 -20.67 -31.48
CA ALA A 234 5.39 -21.74 -30.92
C ALA A 234 4.35 -21.23 -29.91
N ASN A 235 4.71 -20.24 -29.08
CA ASN A 235 3.88 -19.79 -27.95
C ASN A 235 3.01 -18.57 -28.25
N LEU A 236 3.42 -17.68 -29.16
CA LEU A 236 2.77 -16.38 -29.37
C LEU A 236 2.09 -16.21 -30.73
N ARG A 237 2.35 -17.09 -31.71
CA ARG A 237 1.81 -16.91 -33.08
C ARG A 237 0.29 -16.87 -33.16
N ASN A 238 -0.39 -17.60 -32.26
CA ASN A 238 -1.85 -17.67 -32.23
C ASN A 238 -2.47 -16.67 -31.22
N VAL A 239 -1.66 -15.86 -30.56
CA VAL A 239 -2.13 -14.86 -29.61
C VAL A 239 -2.41 -13.57 -30.37
N GLU A 240 -3.69 -13.17 -30.44
CA GLU A 240 -4.11 -12.00 -31.22
C GLU A 240 -3.42 -10.70 -30.79
N ALA A 241 -3.09 -10.56 -29.51
CA ALA A 241 -2.43 -9.37 -28.96
C ALA A 241 -1.02 -9.11 -29.55
N CYS A 242 -0.32 -10.15 -29.99
CA CYS A 242 1.07 -10.07 -30.47
C CYS A 242 1.32 -10.74 -31.81
N CYS A 243 0.28 -11.03 -32.59
CA CYS A 243 0.44 -11.61 -33.93
C CYS A 243 1.23 -10.69 -34.88
N TRP A 244 1.26 -9.38 -34.62
CA TRP A 244 2.04 -8.37 -35.36
C TRP A 244 3.56 -8.50 -35.20
N CYS A 245 4.04 -9.25 -34.20
CA CYS A 245 5.45 -9.55 -34.00
C CYS A 245 6.02 -10.40 -35.14
N PHE A 246 5.16 -11.15 -35.84
CA PHE A 246 5.57 -12.06 -36.91
C PHE A 246 5.15 -11.51 -38.27
N PRO A 247 5.98 -11.67 -39.31
CA PRO A 247 5.55 -11.40 -40.67
C PRO A 247 4.30 -12.24 -40.96
N THR A 248 3.22 -11.61 -41.43
CA THR A 248 2.07 -12.35 -41.94
C THR A 248 2.58 -13.29 -43.02
N SER A 249 2.45 -14.60 -42.79
CA SER A 249 2.69 -15.57 -43.85
C SER A 249 1.67 -15.26 -44.92
N ASN A 250 2.05 -14.48 -45.93
CA ASN A 250 1.25 -14.25 -47.10
C ASN A 250 0.99 -15.65 -47.66
N LYS A 251 -0.19 -16.21 -47.36
CA LYS A 251 -0.70 -17.38 -48.07
C LYS A 251 -0.66 -16.94 -49.52
N ARG A 252 0.31 -17.44 -50.27
CA ARG A 252 0.31 -17.36 -51.73
C ARG A 252 -1.08 -17.78 -52.14
N ARG A 253 -1.89 -16.83 -52.62
CA ARG A 253 -3.04 -17.11 -53.46
C ARG A 253 -2.46 -17.70 -54.75
N THR A 254 -2.10 -18.97 -54.72
CA THR A 254 -2.09 -19.81 -55.91
C THR A 254 -3.55 -20.05 -56.25
N ALA A 255 -4.14 -19.11 -56.97
CA ALA A 255 -5.31 -19.37 -57.77
C ALA A 255 -4.79 -19.86 -59.13
N GLN A 256 -4.80 -21.17 -59.31
CA GLN A 256 -4.98 -21.80 -60.62
C GLN A 256 -6.48 -21.86 -60.90
#